data_AF-A0A822DCE2-F1
#
_entry.id   AF-A0A822DCE2-F1
#
_cell.length_a   1.000
_cell.length_b   1.000
_cell.length_c   1.000
_cell.angle_alpha   90.00
_cell.angle_beta   90.00
_cell.angle_gamma   90.00
#
_symmetry.space_group_name_H-M   'P 1'
#
loop_
_entity.id
_entity.type
_entity.pdbx_description
1 polymer ?
#
loop_
_entity_poly.entity_id
_entity_poly.type
_entity_poly.pdbx_seq_one_letter_code
_entity_poly.pdbx_strand_id
1 'polypeptide(L)'
;MDIAVVNYGTNNIGVLLGYKNGTFGNQMVLSTGLNSHPYSITIHDFNRDGQADIAVANNGTKNLVTFLGSGNGTFEDQGRYGVDFDFAPLIIGANSFDKNGRSEIFVAYDDIDYVDVLVTYDIGSF
;
A
#
# COMPACT_ATOMS: atom_id res chain seq x y z
N MET A 1 5.12 -11.58 13.89
CA MET A 1 5.70 -10.53 13.05
C MET A 1 5.63 -11.07 11.66
N ASP A 2 4.96 -10.34 10.79
CA ASP A 2 4.70 -10.73 9.41
C ASP A 2 5.57 -9.88 8.50
N ILE A 3 5.73 -10.29 7.24
CA ILE A 3 6.53 -9.57 6.26
C ILE A 3 5.67 -9.31 5.03
N ALA A 4 5.68 -8.06 4.54
CA ALA A 4 5.21 -7.72 3.21
C ALA A 4 6.43 -7.37 2.32
N VAL A 5 6.43 -7.87 1.09
CA VAL A 5 7.52 -7.67 0.11
C VAL A 5 6.96 -7.16 -1.20
N VAL A 6 7.65 -6.19 -1.78
CA VAL A 6 7.41 -5.73 -3.15
C VAL A 6 8.15 -6.65 -4.11
N ASN A 7 7.43 -7.22 -5.08
CA ASN A 7 8.05 -7.95 -6.17
C ASN A 7 8.20 -6.99 -7.37
N TYR A 8 9.23 -6.15 -7.31
CA TYR A 8 9.51 -5.16 -8.35
C TYR A 8 9.68 -5.83 -9.72
N GLY A 9 9.24 -5.16 -10.78
CA GLY A 9 9.25 -5.74 -12.12
C GLY A 9 8.10 -6.72 -12.40
N THR A 10 7.23 -7.00 -11.42
CA THR A 10 6.09 -7.91 -11.56
C THR A 10 4.74 -7.17 -11.44
N ASN A 11 3.67 -7.94 -11.21
CA ASN A 11 2.29 -7.44 -11.09
C ASN A 11 1.71 -7.66 -9.68
N ASN A 12 2.55 -7.87 -8.67
CA ASN A 12 2.10 -8.27 -7.35
C ASN A 12 3.06 -7.89 -6.22
N ILE A 13 2.53 -7.92 -5.00
CA ILE A 13 3.30 -8.00 -3.76
C ILE A 13 3.10 -9.36 -3.11
N GLY A 14 3.94 -9.70 -2.14
CA GLY A 14 3.76 -10.90 -1.33
C GLY A 14 3.67 -10.58 0.15
N VAL A 15 2.88 -11.38 0.87
CA VAL A 15 2.75 -11.33 2.33
C VAL A 15 3.10 -12.68 2.92
N LEU A 16 3.97 -12.71 3.92
CA LEU A 16 4.40 -13.90 4.65
C LEU A 16 3.98 -13.76 6.12
N LEU A 17 3.06 -14.63 6.56
CA LEU A 17 2.57 -14.65 7.94
C LEU A 17 3.57 -15.37 8.85
N GLY A 18 3.94 -14.74 9.97
CA GLY A 18 4.89 -15.28 10.93
C GLY A 18 4.24 -16.11 12.02
N TYR A 19 4.77 -17.31 12.27
CA TYR A 19 4.24 -18.24 13.28
C TYR A 19 4.74 -17.98 14.70
N LYS A 20 5.28 -16.78 14.99
CA LYS A 20 5.84 -16.36 16.30
C LYS A 20 6.99 -17.23 16.84
N ASN A 21 7.48 -18.18 16.05
CA ASN A 21 8.61 -19.05 16.36
C ASN A 21 9.85 -18.77 15.47
N GLY A 22 9.87 -17.61 14.80
CA GLY A 22 10.91 -17.22 13.86
C GLY A 22 10.77 -17.81 12.45
N THR A 23 9.68 -18.55 12.17
CA THR A 23 9.38 -19.06 10.83
C THR A 23 8.18 -18.35 10.21
N PHE A 24 8.07 -18.45 8.89
CA PHE A 24 7.01 -17.85 8.09
C PHE A 24 6.26 -18.93 7.31
N GLY A 25 4.97 -18.71 7.10
CA GLY A 25 4.14 -19.51 6.21
C GLY A 25 4.46 -19.26 4.73
N ASN A 26 3.72 -19.94 3.86
CA ASN A 26 3.78 -19.70 2.43
C ASN A 26 3.40 -18.25 2.10
N GLN A 27 4.04 -17.69 1.07
CA GLN A 27 3.73 -16.37 0.57
C GLN A 27 2.31 -16.33 0.01
N MET A 28 1.48 -15.44 0.55
CA MET A 28 0.25 -14.99 -0.08
C MET A 28 0.60 -13.94 -1.15
N VAL A 29 0.10 -14.10 -2.37
CA VAL A 29 0.36 -13.17 -3.47
C VAL A 29 -0.85 -12.26 -3.67
N LEU A 30 -0.63 -10.95 -3.62
CA LEU A 30 -1.67 -9.94 -3.85
C LEU A 30 -1.40 -9.23 -5.18
N SER A 31 -2.31 -9.39 -6.14
CA SER A 31 -2.21 -8.78 -7.46
C SER A 31 -2.42 -7.27 -7.36
N THR A 32 -1.49 -6.48 -7.89
CA THR A 32 -1.61 -5.02 -7.97
C THR A 32 -2.06 -4.53 -9.35
N GLY A 33 -2.33 -5.45 -10.28
CA GLY A 33 -2.78 -5.17 -11.64
C GLY A 33 -1.73 -5.48 -12.71
N LEU A 34 -2.17 -5.63 -13.96
CA LEU A 34 -1.27 -5.94 -15.08
C LEU A 34 -0.36 -4.74 -15.41
N ASN A 35 0.93 -5.00 -15.60
CA ASN A 35 1.98 -4.00 -15.87
C ASN A 35 2.16 -2.98 -14.73
N SER A 36 1.76 -3.34 -13.50
CA SER A 36 1.73 -2.41 -12.38
C SER A 36 3.13 -2.03 -11.89
N HIS A 37 4.09 -2.95 -11.95
CA HIS A 37 5.47 -2.75 -11.48
C HIS A 37 5.47 -2.08 -10.09
N PRO A 38 4.98 -2.78 -9.04
CA PRO A 38 4.90 -2.22 -7.71
C PRO A 38 6.30 -1.83 -7.26
N TYR A 39 6.40 -0.66 -6.64
CA TYR A 39 7.69 -0.05 -6.30
C TYR A 39 7.87 0.14 -4.80
N SER A 40 6.85 0.64 -4.11
CA SER A 40 6.87 0.81 -2.66
C SER A 40 5.57 0.35 -2.01
N ILE A 41 5.67 -0.04 -0.74
CA ILE A 41 4.52 -0.36 0.11
C ILE A 41 4.59 0.44 1.39
N THR A 42 3.42 0.75 1.94
CA THR A 42 3.27 1.21 3.32
C THR A 42 2.21 0.35 4.01
N ILE A 43 2.31 0.26 5.33
CA ILE A 43 1.39 -0.50 6.18
C ILE A 43 0.84 0.44 7.24
N HIS A 44 -0.48 0.53 7.33
CA HIS A 44 -1.17 1.35 8.31
C HIS A 44 -2.62 0.90 8.47
N ASP A 45 -3.31 1.34 9.51
CA ASP A 45 -4.76 1.18 9.63
C ASP A 45 -5.46 2.34 8.87
N PHE A 46 -5.79 2.13 7.59
CA PHE A 46 -6.33 3.17 6.71
C PHE A 46 -7.84 3.34 6.87
N ASN A 47 -8.55 2.28 7.28
CA ASN A 47 -10.00 2.30 7.50
C ASN A 47 -10.39 2.43 9.00
N ARG A 48 -9.42 2.47 9.91
CA ARG A 48 -9.58 2.62 11.37
C ARG A 48 -10.30 1.44 12.03
N ASP A 49 -10.15 0.23 11.49
CA ASP A 49 -10.74 -0.97 12.07
C ASP A 49 -9.84 -1.67 13.09
N GLY A 50 -8.65 -1.11 13.33
CA GLY A 50 -7.63 -1.64 14.25
C GLY A 50 -6.72 -2.68 13.63
N GLN A 51 -6.88 -2.99 12.33
CA GLN A 51 -6.10 -3.97 11.60
C GLN A 51 -5.10 -3.28 10.67
N ALA A 52 -4.06 -4.03 10.29
CA ALA A 52 -3.04 -3.51 9.38
C ALA A 52 -3.51 -3.66 7.92
N ASP A 53 -3.66 -2.53 7.23
CA ASP A 53 -3.90 -2.44 5.80
C ASP A 53 -2.58 -2.21 5.05
N ILE A 54 -2.61 -2.41 3.73
CA ILE A 54 -1.45 -2.23 2.84
C ILE A 54 -1.82 -1.27 1.73
N ALA A 55 -1.01 -0.23 1.52
CA ALA A 55 -1.08 0.58 0.30
C ALA A 55 0.18 0.37 -0.54
N VAL A 56 -0.01 0.25 -1.85
CA VAL A 56 1.05 -0.06 -2.83
C VAL A 56 1.10 1.04 -3.89
N ALA A 57 2.30 1.55 -4.15
CA ALA A 57 2.57 2.42 -5.30
C ALA A 57 2.98 1.58 -6.48
N ASN A 58 2.22 1.70 -7.56
CA ASN A 58 2.52 1.05 -8.82
C ASN A 58 3.14 2.07 -9.78
N ASN A 59 4.40 1.86 -10.10
CA ASN A 59 5.17 2.74 -10.97
C ASN A 59 4.71 2.62 -12.43
N GLY A 60 4.46 1.39 -12.89
CA GLY A 60 4.12 1.11 -14.28
C GLY A 60 2.71 1.55 -14.68
N THR A 61 1.74 1.42 -13.78
CA THR A 61 0.35 1.85 -14.02
C THR A 61 0.03 3.24 -13.46
N LYS A 62 1.01 3.92 -12.85
CA LYS A 62 0.86 5.24 -12.23
C LYS A 62 -0.40 5.31 -11.36
N ASN A 63 -0.51 4.40 -10.40
CA ASN A 63 -1.64 4.38 -9.48
C ASN A 63 -1.24 3.85 -8.10
N LEU A 64 -2.13 4.05 -7.14
CA LEU A 64 -2.09 3.40 -5.85
C LEU A 64 -3.13 2.28 -5.79
N VAL A 65 -2.82 1.23 -5.04
CA VAL A 65 -3.75 0.15 -4.68
C VAL A 65 -3.75 -0.01 -3.18
N THR A 66 -4.94 -0.14 -2.58
CA THR A 66 -5.08 -0.46 -1.15
C THR A 66 -5.67 -1.84 -0.97
N PHE A 67 -5.12 -2.56 0.01
CA PHE A 67 -5.65 -3.82 0.50
C PHE A 67 -6.00 -3.69 1.98
N LEU A 68 -7.26 -3.92 2.35
CA LEU A 68 -7.69 -3.87 3.76
C LEU A 68 -7.43 -5.20 4.44
N GLY A 69 -6.79 -5.16 5.60
CA GLY A 69 -6.45 -6.32 6.38
C GLY A 69 -7.60 -6.75 7.27
N SER A 70 -7.92 -8.05 7.29
CA SER A 70 -8.93 -8.58 8.21
C SER A 70 -8.35 -8.99 9.59
N GLY A 71 -7.03 -8.81 9.77
CA GLY A 71 -6.23 -9.18 10.95
C GLY A 71 -6.04 -10.67 11.25
N ASN A 72 -6.62 -11.54 10.42
CA ASN A 72 -6.30 -12.97 10.38
C ASN A 72 -5.24 -13.30 9.28
N GLY A 73 -4.65 -12.26 8.67
CA GLY A 73 -3.72 -12.38 7.56
C GLY A 73 -4.35 -12.43 6.16
N THR A 74 -5.67 -12.22 6.04
CA THR A 74 -6.33 -12.01 4.74
C THR A 74 -6.47 -10.53 4.40
N PHE A 75 -6.52 -10.25 3.10
CA PHE A 75 -6.51 -8.90 2.55
C PHE A 75 -7.53 -8.74 1.43
N GLU A 76 -8.32 -7.66 1.45
CA GLU A 76 -9.32 -7.34 0.45
C GLU A 76 -8.89 -6.15 -0.42
N ASP A 77 -8.89 -6.32 -1.73
CA ASP A 77 -8.56 -5.28 -2.71
C ASP A 77 -9.69 -4.23 -2.81
N GLN A 78 -9.39 -2.97 -2.46
CA GLN A 78 -10.37 -1.87 -2.45
C GLN A 78 -10.39 -1.03 -3.73
N GLY A 79 -9.62 -1.41 -4.75
CA GLY A 79 -9.57 -0.65 -5.99
C GLY A 79 -8.28 0.12 -6.20
N ARG A 80 -8.31 0.98 -7.21
CA ARG A 80 -7.15 1.70 -7.73
C ARG A 80 -7.44 3.19 -7.70
N TYR A 81 -6.48 3.96 -7.19
CA TYR A 81 -6.50 5.41 -7.29
C TYR A 81 -5.47 5.86 -8.32
N GLY A 82 -5.92 6.40 -9.44
CA GLY A 82 -5.03 6.98 -10.45
C GLY A 82 -4.40 8.25 -9.90
N VAL A 83 -3.07 8.35 -9.96
CA VAL A 83 -2.40 9.62 -9.67
C VAL A 83 -2.45 10.47 -10.94
N ASP A 84 -2.93 11.72 -10.83
CA ASP A 84 -3.25 12.58 -11.98
C ASP A 84 -2.01 13.21 -12.65
N PHE A 85 -0.83 12.72 -12.28
CA PHE A 85 0.43 13.16 -12.81
C PHE A 85 1.01 12.08 -13.72
N ASP A 86 1.53 12.49 -14.87
CA ASP A 86 2.24 11.60 -15.79
C ASP A 86 3.54 10.99 -15.21
N PHE A 87 3.78 11.16 -13.91
CA PHE A 87 4.96 10.71 -13.19
C PHE A 87 4.63 9.50 -12.31
N ALA A 88 5.63 8.63 -12.15
CA ALA A 88 5.44 7.39 -11.44
C ALA A 88 5.67 7.57 -9.94
N PRO A 89 4.78 7.04 -9.08
CA PRO A 89 4.96 7.12 -7.63
C PRO A 89 6.18 6.28 -7.19
N LEU A 90 7.06 6.87 -6.38
CA LEU A 90 8.31 6.27 -5.90
C LEU A 90 8.29 5.91 -4.41
N ILE A 91 7.69 6.75 -3.56
CA ILE A 91 7.68 6.53 -2.12
C ILE A 91 6.29 6.77 -1.60
N ILE A 92 5.83 5.84 -0.77
CA ILE A 92 4.69 6.05 0.10
C ILE A 92 5.15 6.09 1.56
N GLY A 93 4.83 7.16 2.27
CA GLY A 93 4.80 7.19 3.73
C GLY A 93 3.37 7.36 4.22
N ALA A 94 2.98 6.66 5.29
CA ALA A 94 1.69 6.85 5.94
C ALA A 94 1.88 7.28 7.40
N ASN A 95 1.28 8.41 7.78
CA ASN A 95 1.19 8.83 9.17
C ASN A 95 0.01 9.81 9.34
N SER A 96 -0.45 10.02 10.57
CA SER A 96 -1.46 11.04 10.88
C SER A 96 -0.77 12.35 11.28
N PHE A 97 -0.93 13.39 10.49
CA PHE A 97 -0.27 14.69 10.66
C PHE A 97 -1.22 15.77 11.18
N ASP A 98 -2.51 15.69 10.89
CA ASP A 98 -3.47 16.76 11.23
C ASP A 98 -4.14 16.63 12.62
N LYS A 99 -3.72 15.65 13.43
CA LYS A 99 -4.29 15.32 14.76
C LYS A 99 -5.79 14.97 14.75
N ASN A 100 -6.44 14.83 13.60
CA ASN A 100 -7.82 14.36 13.52
C ASN A 100 -7.90 12.81 13.59
N GLY A 101 -6.73 12.15 13.61
CA GLY A 101 -6.56 10.71 13.69
C GLY A 101 -6.78 9.98 12.37
N ARG A 102 -6.90 10.69 11.22
CA ARG A 102 -6.98 10.08 9.88
C ARG A 102 -5.57 9.84 9.41
N SER A 103 -5.40 8.74 8.72
CA SER A 103 -4.16 8.41 8.05
C SER A 103 -4.05 9.30 6.81
N GLU A 104 -2.89 9.89 6.57
CA GLU A 104 -2.59 10.54 5.30
C GLU A 104 -1.44 9.78 4.63
N ILE A 105 -1.53 9.62 3.31
CA ILE A 105 -0.50 9.03 2.48
C ILE A 105 0.23 10.14 1.73
N PHE A 106 1.55 10.14 1.83
CA PHE A 106 2.43 11.01 1.06
C PHE A 106 2.95 10.23 -0.13
N VAL A 107 2.76 10.77 -1.33
CA VAL A 107 3.30 10.20 -2.56
C VAL A 107 4.37 11.15 -3.09
N ALA A 108 5.60 10.67 -3.14
CA ALA A 108 6.66 11.32 -3.90
C ALA A 108 6.76 10.68 -5.27
N TYR A 109 7.01 11.49 -6.30
CA TYR A 109 7.10 11.07 -7.69
C TYR A 109 8.53 11.19 -8.20
N ASP A 110 8.88 10.37 -9.20
CA ASP A 110 10.16 10.53 -9.91
C ASP A 110 10.13 11.81 -10.75
N ASP A 111 11.26 12.52 -10.79
CA ASP A 111 11.49 13.70 -11.64
C ASP A 111 10.64 14.98 -11.40
N ILE A 112 10.00 15.14 -10.23
CA ILE A 112 9.37 16.41 -9.83
C ILE A 112 9.69 16.82 -8.39
N ASP A 113 9.89 18.13 -8.16
CA ASP A 113 10.02 18.76 -6.82
C ASP A 113 8.68 18.81 -6.05
N TYR A 114 7.71 17.97 -6.41
CA TYR A 114 6.35 17.93 -5.86
C TYR A 114 6.13 16.66 -5.03
N VAL A 115 5.54 16.83 -3.85
CA VAL A 115 4.97 15.77 -3.03
C VAL A 115 3.46 15.97 -3.03
N ASP A 116 2.72 14.90 -3.30
CA ASP A 116 1.27 14.90 -3.16
C ASP A 116 0.87 14.29 -1.81
N VAL A 117 -0.18 14.83 -1.21
CA VAL A 117 -0.72 14.38 0.08
C VAL A 117 -2.13 13.89 -0.16
N LEU A 118 -2.28 12.58 -0.20
CA LEU A 118 -3.56 11.91 -0.34
C LEU A 118 -4.15 11.67 1.05
N VAL A 119 -5.31 12.29 1.30
CA VAL A 119 -6.08 12.04 2.51
C VAL A 119 -6.85 10.75 2.33
N THR A 120 -6.69 9.79 3.26
CA THR A 120 -7.45 8.54 3.20
C THR A 120 -8.85 8.77 3.77
N TYR A 121 -9.88 8.24 3.10
CA TYR A 121 -11.23 8.22 3.67
C TYR A 121 -11.36 7.07 4.67
N ASP A 122 -12.38 7.13 5.55
CA ASP A 122 -12.66 6.12 6.59
C ASP A 122 -12.97 4.71 6.01
N ILE A 123 -12.95 4.54 4.68
CA ILE A 123 -13.12 3.28 3.96
C ILE A 123 -11.80 2.73 3.37
N GLY A 124 -10.67 3.38 3.67
CA GLY A 124 -9.35 2.97 3.18
C GLY A 124 -9.11 3.14 1.67
N SER A 125 -10.01 3.84 0.98
CA SER A 125 -9.76 4.36 -0.36
C SER A 125 -9.34 5.83 -0.30
N PHE A 126 -8.70 6.30 -1.36
CA PHE A 126 -8.37 7.71 -1.62
C PHE A 126 -9.33 8.26 -2.68
#